data_AF-A0A238VDR1-F1
#
_entry.id   AF-A0A238VDR1-F1
#
_cell.length_a   1.000
_cell.length_b   1.000
_cell.length_c   1.000
_cell.angle_alpha   90.00
_cell.angle_beta   90.00
_cell.angle_gamma   90.00
#
_symmetry.space_group_name_H-M   'P 1'
#
loop_
_entity.id
_entity.type
_entity.pdbx_description
1 polymer ?
#
loop_
_entity_poly.entity_id
_entity_poly.type
_entity_poly.pdbx_seq_one_letter_code
_entity_poly.pdbx_strand_id
1 'polypeptide(L)'
;MTGRVTGNTPQPGETPEGNPWARTDPPPSWWQGDTDRDPTSRDWADRAAERARAAGSADTAEQQNPEQPKTPGHDERLTTAGEMMIIEPGRLGSPDRPDDEPEADELDADELDADELETGEAEADDRAYGTSGPAPVVLEIRIPPRPGDRDRPIVVDHRLPPLPEGGVSPATADRLERMENSPFWKADEARITAEARRDRHLARRPRQPITNPVASMLALVGLSLVASFFAWVSAEPFWLATGHGDPGYATTTRCHGDGLTQRCTGRFAAADGRFTVGRVTLLGITGSGREPGTISGARMVNASSTQAYAAPSGLLPHLRWVLGFLLVLVCGYGIAGATGARQLESRRARRAALLGSVAGPVLLLLGFLIAAY
;
A
#
# COMPACT_ATOMS: atom_id res chain seq x y z
N MET A 1 -22.78 47.30 21.33
CA MET A 1 -23.28 46.55 22.50
C MET A 1 -23.21 45.06 22.18
N THR A 2 -22.11 44.42 22.54
CA THR A 2 -21.85 43.00 22.30
C THR A 2 -22.10 42.24 23.60
N GLY A 3 -23.19 41.47 23.65
CA GLY A 3 -23.57 40.66 24.80
C GLY A 3 -22.68 39.43 24.92
N ARG A 4 -21.96 39.32 26.04
CA ARG A 4 -21.14 38.17 26.40
C ARG A 4 -22.06 37.04 26.88
N VAL A 5 -22.21 35.98 26.10
CA VAL A 5 -22.93 34.77 26.51
C VAL A 5 -22.02 33.95 27.43
N THR A 6 -22.23 34.05 28.73
CA THR A 6 -21.62 33.16 29.72
C THR A 6 -22.46 31.88 29.78
N GLY A 7 -21.99 30.81 29.14
CA GLY A 7 -22.62 29.50 29.24
C GLY A 7 -22.39 28.90 30.62
N ASN A 8 -23.43 28.86 31.44
CA ASN A 8 -23.42 28.10 32.68
C ASN A 8 -23.47 26.60 32.37
N THR A 9 -22.61 25.83 33.02
CA THR A 9 -22.60 24.37 32.96
C THR A 9 -23.91 23.83 33.56
N PRO A 10 -24.66 22.95 32.87
CA PRO A 10 -25.93 22.43 33.38
C PRO A 10 -25.71 21.62 34.66
N GLN A 11 -26.60 21.83 35.64
CA GLN A 11 -26.52 21.11 36.92
C GLN A 11 -26.99 19.65 36.77
N PRO A 12 -26.39 18.71 37.53
CA PRO A 12 -26.76 17.30 37.48
C PRO A 12 -28.20 17.13 38.00
N GLY A 13 -29.14 16.88 37.08
CA GLY A 13 -30.56 16.67 37.37
C GLY A 13 -31.52 17.31 36.38
N GLU A 14 -31.06 18.26 35.56
CA GLU A 14 -31.88 18.81 34.48
C GLU A 14 -31.86 17.84 33.29
N THR A 15 -32.96 17.11 33.08
CA THR A 15 -33.20 16.46 31.80
C THR A 15 -33.43 17.55 30.75
N PRO A 16 -32.60 17.65 29.69
CA PRO A 16 -32.76 18.67 28.67
C PRO A 16 -34.15 18.59 28.06
N GLU A 17 -34.92 19.68 28.16
CA GLU A 17 -36.23 19.80 27.54
C GLU A 17 -36.09 19.73 26.02
N GLY A 18 -36.53 18.61 25.44
CA GLY A 18 -36.66 18.43 24.01
C GLY A 18 -35.88 17.23 23.49
N ASN A 19 -36.60 16.29 22.87
CA ASN A 19 -36.00 15.21 22.11
C ASN A 19 -35.15 15.81 20.96
N PRO A 20 -33.81 15.66 20.95
CA PRO A 20 -32.95 16.27 19.94
C PRO A 20 -33.24 15.72 18.53
N TRP A 21 -33.84 14.54 18.43
CA TRP A 21 -34.24 13.89 17.18
C TRP A 21 -35.51 14.47 16.55
N ALA A 22 -36.22 15.38 17.24
CA ALA A 22 -37.46 15.99 16.73
C ALA A 22 -37.21 17.26 15.89
N ARG A 23 -35.97 17.76 15.81
CA ARG A 23 -35.63 18.94 15.00
C ARG A 23 -35.11 18.50 13.64
N THR A 24 -35.75 18.98 12.57
CA THR A 24 -35.35 18.74 11.18
C THR A 24 -34.00 19.35 10.82
N ASP A 25 -33.55 20.37 11.57
CA ASP A 25 -32.25 21.02 11.42
C ASP A 25 -31.61 21.26 12.79
N PRO A 26 -30.87 20.30 13.35
CA PRO A 26 -30.04 20.54 14.54
C PRO A 26 -28.91 21.52 14.19
N PRO A 27 -28.55 22.45 15.10
CA PRO A 27 -27.49 23.41 14.86
C PRO A 27 -26.14 22.71 14.63
N PRO A 28 -25.32 23.17 13.67
CA PRO A 28 -24.07 22.50 13.27
C PRO A 28 -23.05 22.32 14.40
N SER A 29 -23.17 23.12 15.47
CA SER A 29 -22.30 23.06 16.65
C SER A 29 -22.49 21.82 17.53
N TRP A 30 -23.57 21.03 17.34
CA TRP A 30 -23.86 19.91 18.24
C TRP A 30 -23.09 18.61 17.90
N TRP A 31 -22.66 18.43 16.65
CA TRP A 31 -21.82 17.28 16.23
C TRP A 31 -20.32 17.60 16.22
N GLN A 32 -19.96 18.89 16.16
CA GLN A 32 -18.58 19.32 16.27
C GLN A 32 -18.14 19.20 17.72
N GLY A 33 -17.66 18.01 18.10
CA GLY A 33 -16.98 17.82 19.37
C GLY A 33 -15.83 18.83 19.51
N ASP A 34 -15.45 19.17 20.74
CA ASP A 34 -14.34 20.11 21.03
C ASP A 34 -13.02 19.75 20.30
N THR A 35 -12.89 18.50 19.85
CA THR A 35 -11.77 17.96 19.06
C THR A 35 -11.83 18.23 17.55
N ASP A 36 -12.98 18.66 17.01
CA ASP A 36 -13.18 19.02 15.60
C ASP A 36 -13.05 20.53 15.35
N ARG A 37 -12.45 21.28 16.30
CA ARG A 37 -12.06 22.67 16.03
C ARG A 37 -11.02 22.66 14.91
N ASP A 38 -11.38 23.29 13.80
CA ASP A 38 -10.54 23.44 12.63
C ASP A 38 -9.15 23.98 13.04
N PRO A 39 -8.08 23.15 12.92
CA PRO A 39 -6.72 23.55 13.26
C PRO A 39 -6.21 24.67 12.35
N THR A 40 -6.96 25.08 11.33
CA THR A 40 -6.63 26.22 10.49
C THR A 40 -7.24 27.55 10.97
N SER A 41 -8.07 27.54 12.01
CA SER A 41 -8.66 28.78 12.55
C SER A 41 -7.58 29.70 13.16
N ARG A 42 -7.67 31.02 12.89
CA ARG A 42 -6.74 32.04 13.42
C ARG A 42 -6.62 31.97 14.95
N ASP A 43 -7.73 31.81 15.65
CA ASP A 43 -7.80 31.65 17.11
C ASP A 43 -7.00 30.44 17.63
N TRP A 44 -6.85 29.40 16.81
CA TRP A 44 -6.03 28.24 17.15
C TRP A 44 -4.55 28.54 16.94
N ALA A 45 -4.20 29.18 15.82
CA ALA A 45 -2.82 29.62 15.54
C ALA A 45 -2.29 30.62 16.58
N ASP A 46 -3.12 31.55 17.05
CA ASP A 46 -2.74 32.55 18.05
C ASP A 46 -2.42 31.92 19.41
N ARG A 47 -3.27 30.99 19.88
CA ARG A 47 -3.04 30.23 21.12
C ARG A 47 -1.83 29.30 21.04
N ALA A 48 -1.62 28.70 19.87
CA ALA A 48 -0.45 27.88 19.59
C ALA A 48 0.84 28.71 19.66
N ALA A 49 0.85 29.88 19.03
CA ALA A 49 1.98 30.79 19.06
C ALA A 49 2.27 31.27 20.50
N GLU A 50 1.25 31.52 21.30
CA GLU A 50 1.40 31.88 22.71
C GLU A 50 2.02 30.76 23.54
N ARG A 51 1.57 29.50 23.37
CA ARG A 51 2.18 28.33 24.02
C ARG A 51 3.61 28.06 23.54
N ALA A 52 3.87 28.20 22.25
CA ALA A 52 5.21 28.05 21.69
C ALA A 52 6.18 29.11 22.20
N ARG A 53 5.72 30.38 22.34
CA ARG A 53 6.50 31.45 22.98
C ARG A 53 6.76 31.15 24.46
N ALA A 54 5.75 30.67 25.19
CA ALA A 54 5.91 30.28 26.59
C ALA A 54 6.95 29.16 26.75
N ALA A 55 6.87 28.11 25.93
CA ALA A 55 7.83 27.00 25.94
C ALA A 55 9.25 27.43 25.54
N GLY A 56 9.39 28.26 24.49
CA GLY A 56 10.69 28.77 24.05
C GLY A 56 11.35 29.74 25.04
N SER A 57 10.54 30.46 25.83
CA SER A 57 11.06 31.35 26.89
C SER A 57 11.66 30.58 28.07
N ALA A 58 11.14 29.37 28.37
CA ALA A 58 11.69 28.50 29.41
C ALA A 58 13.03 27.87 28.97
N ASP A 59 13.09 27.36 27.74
CA ASP A 59 14.29 26.73 27.17
C ASP A 59 15.47 27.72 27.05
N THR A 60 15.19 28.99 26.73
CA THR A 60 16.23 30.02 26.61
C THR A 60 16.79 30.43 27.98
N ALA A 61 15.98 30.38 29.04
CA ALA A 61 16.43 30.67 30.40
C ALA A 61 17.32 29.55 30.96
N GLU A 62 17.07 28.29 30.59
CA GLU A 62 17.87 27.15 31.04
C GLU A 62 19.20 27.02 30.27
N GLN A 63 19.21 27.38 28.98
CA GLN A 63 20.44 27.34 28.17
C GLN A 63 21.39 28.53 28.42
N GLN A 64 20.92 29.61 29.05
CA GLN A 64 21.75 30.76 29.43
C GLN A 64 22.45 30.62 30.80
N ASN A 65 22.21 29.53 31.53
CA ASN A 65 22.95 29.22 32.75
C ASN A 65 23.68 27.87 32.65
N PRO A 66 24.77 27.78 31.86
CA PRO A 66 25.71 26.69 32.04
C PRO A 66 26.40 26.93 33.39
N GLU A 67 25.90 26.31 34.46
CA GLU A 67 26.72 26.06 35.64
C GLU A 67 27.99 25.34 35.15
N GLN A 68 29.08 26.11 35.06
CA GLN A 68 30.41 25.59 34.81
C GLN A 68 30.65 24.44 35.79
N PRO A 69 30.91 23.21 35.30
CA PRO A 69 31.38 22.14 36.15
C PRO A 69 32.71 22.62 36.73
N LYS A 70 32.74 22.88 38.05
CA LYS A 70 33.99 23.07 38.79
C LYS A 70 34.86 21.85 38.53
N THR A 71 35.93 22.05 37.80
CA THR A 71 37.02 21.11 37.60
C THR A 71 37.49 20.62 38.97
N PRO A 72 37.35 19.33 39.32
CA PRO A 72 38.04 18.78 40.46
C PRO A 72 39.53 18.77 40.12
N GLY A 73 40.33 19.32 41.03
CA GLY A 73 41.78 19.39 40.91
C GLY A 73 42.40 18.03 40.64
N HIS A 74 43.46 18.05 39.84
CA HIS A 74 44.48 17.03 39.85
C HIS A 74 44.88 16.71 41.29
N ASP A 75 44.75 15.45 41.68
CA ASP A 75 45.79 14.65 42.32
C ASP A 75 45.23 13.24 42.56
N GLU A 76 45.64 12.28 41.74
CA GLU A 76 46.17 10.99 42.23
C GLU A 76 46.47 10.05 41.06
N ARG A 77 47.78 9.88 40.85
CA ARG A 77 48.37 8.67 40.27
C ARG A 77 47.82 7.44 40.98
N LEU A 78 47.27 6.49 40.25
CA LEU A 78 47.49 5.08 40.53
C LEU A 78 47.56 4.31 39.21
N THR A 79 48.79 3.92 38.91
CA THR A 79 49.20 2.87 38.00
C THR A 79 48.34 1.62 38.15
N THR A 80 47.74 1.14 37.06
CA THR A 80 47.52 -0.29 36.88
C THR A 80 47.80 -0.64 35.43
N ALA A 81 48.82 -1.48 35.27
CA ALA A 81 49.25 -2.08 34.02
C ALA A 81 48.11 -2.90 33.40
N GLY A 82 47.88 -2.68 32.11
CA GLY A 82 46.84 -3.33 31.32
C GLY A 82 46.94 -2.89 29.87
N GLU A 83 48.17 -2.91 29.37
CA GLU A 83 48.59 -2.65 28.00
C GLU A 83 47.87 -3.61 27.05
N MET A 84 46.91 -3.10 26.27
CA MET A 84 46.39 -3.78 25.09
C MET A 84 46.42 -2.79 23.93
N MET A 85 47.43 -2.99 23.08
CA MET A 85 47.72 -2.18 21.91
C MET A 85 46.55 -2.15 20.93
N ILE A 86 46.01 -0.97 20.65
CA ILE A 86 45.26 -0.68 19.43
C ILE A 86 46.17 0.17 18.56
N ILE A 87 46.61 -0.43 17.46
CA ILE A 87 47.45 0.17 16.43
C ILE A 87 46.61 1.26 15.74
N GLU A 88 47.00 2.53 15.93
CA GLU A 88 46.54 3.65 15.12
C GLU A 88 47.29 3.65 13.77
N PRO A 89 46.61 3.48 12.62
CA PRO A 89 47.24 3.76 11.33
C PRO A 89 47.26 5.28 11.09
N GLY A 90 48.42 5.87 11.34
CA GLY A 90 49.12 6.74 10.40
C GLY A 90 48.33 7.91 9.80
N ARG A 91 48.30 9.01 10.54
CA ARG A 91 48.14 10.37 10.01
C ARG A 91 49.43 10.74 9.27
N LEU A 92 49.45 10.57 7.95
CA LEU A 92 50.55 10.99 7.08
C LEU A 92 50.19 12.29 6.36
N GLY A 93 51.19 13.14 6.24
CA GLY A 93 51.10 14.57 5.98
C GLY A 93 50.47 14.97 4.64
N SER A 94 49.93 16.18 4.66
CA SER A 94 49.75 17.03 3.48
C SER A 94 51.06 17.17 2.69
N PRO A 95 51.04 16.89 1.39
CA PRO A 95 51.97 17.49 0.46
C PRO A 95 51.28 18.66 -0.25
N ASP A 96 51.86 19.85 -0.09
CA ASP A 96 51.83 20.88 -1.12
C ASP A 96 52.20 20.25 -2.47
N ARG A 97 51.35 20.40 -3.49
CA ARG A 97 51.80 20.40 -4.87
C ARG A 97 50.95 21.35 -5.73
N PRO A 98 51.59 22.00 -6.71
CA PRO A 98 51.10 23.18 -7.40
C PRO A 98 50.21 22.81 -8.59
N ASP A 99 49.60 23.87 -9.11
CA ASP A 99 48.91 24.00 -10.39
C ASP A 99 49.55 23.15 -11.50
N ASP A 100 48.74 22.26 -12.07
CA ASP A 100 48.92 21.74 -13.44
C ASP A 100 47.52 21.33 -13.96
N GLU A 101 47.02 22.13 -14.91
CA GLU A 101 45.89 21.83 -15.79
C GLU A 101 46.16 20.55 -16.58
N PRO A 102 45.17 19.64 -16.71
CA PRO A 102 45.12 18.75 -17.86
C PRO A 102 44.11 19.25 -18.89
N GLU A 103 44.64 19.42 -20.09
CA GLU A 103 43.97 19.59 -21.37
C GLU A 103 42.71 18.74 -21.52
N ALA A 104 41.72 19.36 -22.16
CA ALA A 104 40.56 18.71 -22.70
C ALA A 104 40.96 17.78 -23.85
N ASP A 105 40.91 16.47 -23.63
CA ASP A 105 40.86 15.51 -24.72
C ASP A 105 39.41 15.41 -25.22
N GLU A 106 39.23 15.88 -26.47
CA GLU A 106 38.15 15.52 -27.37
C GLU A 106 37.97 13.99 -27.38
N LEU A 107 36.80 13.52 -26.96
CA LEU A 107 36.35 12.17 -27.28
C LEU A 107 35.32 12.28 -28.40
N ASP A 108 35.77 11.86 -29.57
CA ASP A 108 35.02 11.59 -30.78
C ASP A 108 33.72 10.82 -30.51
N ALA A 109 32.61 11.43 -30.91
CA ALA A 109 31.33 10.78 -31.02
C ALA A 109 31.24 10.12 -32.41
N ASP A 110 31.87 8.95 -32.54
CA ASP A 110 31.61 8.04 -33.65
C ASP A 110 30.24 7.38 -33.48
N GLU A 111 29.35 7.75 -34.40
CA GLU A 111 28.66 6.80 -35.29
C GLU A 111 28.02 5.58 -34.62
N LEU A 112 26.74 5.73 -34.23
CA LEU A 112 25.84 4.59 -34.12
C LEU A 112 24.63 4.80 -35.01
N ASP A 113 24.77 4.17 -36.17
CA ASP A 113 23.79 3.68 -37.14
C ASP A 113 22.31 3.88 -36.80
N ALA A 114 21.69 4.69 -37.65
CA ALA A 114 20.29 4.59 -37.98
C ALA A 114 20.10 3.41 -38.94
N ASP A 115 19.47 2.34 -38.46
CA ASP A 115 18.81 1.37 -39.34
C ASP A 115 17.38 1.11 -38.83
N GLU A 116 16.48 1.86 -39.46
CA GLU A 116 15.31 1.40 -40.21
C GLU A 116 14.78 -0.04 -39.98
N LEU A 117 13.44 -0.14 -40.11
CA LEU A 117 12.57 -1.33 -40.21
C LEU A 117 11.91 -1.74 -38.87
N GLU A 118 10.60 -1.84 -38.72
CA GLU A 118 9.51 -1.90 -39.70
C GLU A 118 8.20 -1.50 -39.00
N THR A 119 7.41 -0.70 -39.70
CA THR A 119 6.07 -0.29 -39.33
C THR A 119 5.10 -1.39 -39.78
N GLY A 120 4.34 -1.94 -38.85
CA GLY A 120 3.33 -2.98 -39.12
C GLY A 120 2.09 -2.73 -38.29
N GLU A 121 1.16 -1.97 -38.88
CA GLU A 121 -0.21 -1.75 -38.42
C GLU A 121 -0.96 -3.07 -38.17
N ALA A 122 -1.63 -3.17 -37.03
CA ALA A 122 -2.75 -4.08 -36.85
C ALA A 122 -3.79 -3.43 -35.94
N GLU A 123 -4.60 -2.62 -36.60
CA GLU A 123 -5.94 -2.19 -36.22
C GLU A 123 -6.81 -3.41 -35.84
N ALA A 124 -7.40 -3.38 -34.65
CA ALA A 124 -8.58 -4.17 -34.30
C ALA A 124 -9.37 -3.44 -33.21
N ASP A 125 -10.27 -2.60 -33.70
CA ASP A 125 -11.50 -2.16 -33.07
C ASP A 125 -12.30 -3.38 -32.57
N ASP A 126 -12.71 -3.37 -31.30
CA ASP A 126 -14.06 -3.85 -30.97
C ASP A 126 -14.56 -3.27 -29.64
N ARG A 127 -15.57 -2.41 -29.76
CA ARG A 127 -16.46 -2.00 -28.68
C ARG A 127 -17.27 -3.21 -28.21
N ALA A 128 -17.39 -3.39 -26.90
CA ALA A 128 -18.61 -3.98 -26.35
C ALA A 128 -18.96 -3.43 -24.97
N TYR A 129 -20.18 -2.90 -24.92
CA TYR A 129 -20.93 -2.40 -23.78
C TYR A 129 -21.06 -3.43 -22.64
N GLY A 130 -21.17 -2.90 -21.42
CA GLY A 130 -21.15 -3.69 -20.18
C GLY A 130 -22.43 -4.44 -19.83
N THR A 131 -22.40 -5.09 -18.67
CA THR A 131 -23.58 -5.49 -17.89
C THR A 131 -23.13 -5.73 -16.46
N SER A 132 -23.60 -4.87 -15.56
CA SER A 132 -23.72 -5.15 -14.13
C SER A 132 -24.74 -6.28 -13.94
N GLY A 133 -24.33 -7.37 -13.30
CA GLY A 133 -25.20 -8.49 -12.93
C GLY A 133 -24.84 -8.99 -11.52
N PRO A 134 -25.83 -9.32 -10.68
CA PRO A 134 -25.63 -9.58 -9.26
C PRO A 134 -24.95 -10.92 -8.97
N ALA A 135 -24.43 -11.03 -7.75
CA ALA A 135 -23.65 -12.12 -7.18
C ALA A 135 -24.18 -13.53 -7.49
N PRO A 136 -23.29 -14.53 -7.65
CA PRO A 136 -23.70 -15.92 -7.79
C PRO A 136 -24.28 -16.44 -6.47
N VAL A 137 -25.57 -16.77 -6.50
CA VAL A 137 -26.18 -17.66 -5.51
C VAL A 137 -25.48 -19.01 -5.63
N VAL A 138 -24.78 -19.42 -4.56
CA VAL A 138 -24.18 -20.73 -4.42
C VAL A 138 -25.32 -21.75 -4.34
N LEU A 139 -25.66 -22.38 -5.47
CA LEU A 139 -26.45 -23.60 -5.46
C LEU A 139 -25.53 -24.74 -5.04
N GLU A 140 -25.53 -25.04 -3.75
CA GLU A 140 -24.91 -26.24 -3.18
C GLU A 140 -25.68 -27.46 -3.72
N ILE A 141 -25.22 -27.99 -4.86
CA ILE A 141 -25.70 -29.26 -5.40
C ILE A 141 -25.20 -30.35 -4.45
N ARG A 142 -25.99 -30.65 -3.42
CA ARG A 142 -25.88 -31.90 -2.65
C ARG A 142 -26.20 -33.04 -3.59
N ILE A 143 -25.17 -33.72 -4.07
CA ILE A 143 -25.29 -35.04 -4.68
C ILE A 143 -25.58 -36.01 -3.52
N PRO A 144 -26.78 -36.58 -3.41
CA PRO A 144 -27.05 -37.58 -2.39
C PRO A 144 -26.19 -38.84 -2.64
N PRO A 145 -25.71 -39.52 -1.58
CA PRO A 145 -25.00 -40.77 -1.72
C PRO A 145 -25.92 -41.82 -2.38
N ARG A 146 -25.43 -42.52 -3.40
CA ARG A 146 -26.11 -43.65 -4.06
C ARG A 146 -26.52 -44.69 -3.01
N PRO A 147 -27.82 -44.85 -2.71
CA PRO A 147 -28.31 -45.96 -1.92
C PRO A 147 -28.59 -47.14 -2.85
N GLY A 148 -28.09 -48.31 -2.46
CA GLY A 148 -28.74 -49.60 -2.68
C GLY A 148 -29.31 -49.88 -4.08
N ASP A 149 -28.47 -50.49 -4.90
CA ASP A 149 -28.84 -51.30 -6.06
C ASP A 149 -29.68 -52.53 -5.63
N ARG A 150 -30.96 -52.33 -5.28
CA ARG A 150 -31.90 -53.44 -4.97
C ARG A 150 -33.35 -53.28 -5.40
N ASP A 151 -33.74 -52.21 -6.09
CA ASP A 151 -35.07 -52.13 -6.71
C ASP A 151 -34.98 -51.46 -8.07
N ARG A 152 -34.54 -52.21 -9.09
CA ARG A 152 -34.90 -51.89 -10.47
C ARG A 152 -36.35 -52.33 -10.66
N PRO A 153 -37.31 -51.42 -10.92
CA PRO A 153 -38.60 -51.85 -11.41
C PRO A 153 -38.36 -52.61 -12.71
N ILE A 154 -38.89 -53.83 -12.74
CA ILE A 154 -39.03 -54.65 -13.94
C ILE A 154 -39.52 -53.71 -15.04
N VAL A 155 -38.70 -53.57 -16.09
CA VAL A 155 -39.13 -52.94 -17.34
C VAL A 155 -40.29 -53.79 -17.80
N VAL A 156 -41.51 -53.32 -17.53
CA VAL A 156 -42.72 -53.88 -18.09
C VAL A 156 -42.58 -53.61 -19.58
N ASP A 157 -42.27 -54.68 -20.30
CA ASP A 157 -42.29 -54.78 -21.74
C ASP A 157 -43.74 -54.54 -22.18
N HIS A 158 -44.15 -53.27 -22.24
CA HIS A 158 -45.33 -52.86 -22.98
C HIS A 158 -45.00 -53.16 -24.44
N ARG A 159 -45.33 -54.39 -24.85
CA ARG A 159 -45.53 -54.76 -26.25
C ARG A 159 -46.45 -53.70 -26.84
N LEU A 160 -45.86 -52.72 -27.51
CA LEU A 160 -46.61 -51.80 -28.33
C LEU A 160 -47.43 -52.66 -29.30
N PRO A 161 -48.72 -52.31 -29.52
CA PRO A 161 -49.50 -52.97 -30.56
C PRO A 161 -48.72 -52.92 -31.88
N PRO A 162 -48.78 -53.98 -32.71
CA PRO A 162 -48.08 -53.99 -33.99
C PRO A 162 -48.44 -52.70 -34.73
N LEU A 163 -47.41 -51.93 -35.08
CA LEU A 163 -47.57 -50.73 -35.90
C LEU A 163 -48.43 -51.15 -37.10
N PRO A 164 -49.55 -50.46 -37.37
CA PRO A 164 -50.37 -50.79 -38.52
C PRO A 164 -49.47 -50.82 -39.75
N GLU A 165 -49.65 -51.82 -40.62
CA GLU A 165 -49.03 -51.92 -41.94
C GLU A 165 -49.58 -50.81 -42.88
N GLY A 166 -49.49 -49.56 -42.43
CA GLY A 166 -49.72 -48.38 -43.22
C GLY A 166 -48.35 -47.85 -43.59
N GLY A 167 -47.97 -48.04 -44.86
CA GLY A 167 -46.78 -47.41 -45.42
C GLY A 167 -46.71 -45.95 -44.99
N VAL A 168 -45.53 -45.52 -44.56
CA VAL A 168 -45.25 -44.14 -44.15
C VAL A 168 -45.91 -43.23 -45.18
N SER A 169 -46.92 -42.47 -44.76
CA SER A 169 -47.63 -41.60 -45.69
C SER A 169 -46.59 -40.71 -46.36
N PRO A 170 -46.73 -40.38 -47.66
CA PRO A 170 -45.73 -39.57 -48.36
C PRO A 170 -45.44 -38.25 -47.61
N ALA A 171 -46.45 -37.68 -46.95
CA ALA A 171 -46.28 -36.50 -46.10
C ALA A 171 -45.40 -36.73 -44.85
N THR A 172 -45.42 -37.94 -44.29
CA THR A 172 -44.58 -38.32 -43.15
C THR A 172 -43.14 -38.60 -43.60
N ALA A 173 -42.95 -39.20 -44.78
CA ALA A 173 -41.64 -39.43 -45.38
C ALA A 173 -40.94 -38.10 -45.69
N ASP A 174 -41.65 -37.15 -46.33
CA ASP A 174 -41.14 -35.80 -46.60
C ASP A 174 -40.78 -35.05 -45.32
N ARG A 175 -41.54 -35.26 -44.24
CA ARG A 175 -41.25 -34.63 -42.94
C ARG A 175 -40.02 -35.23 -42.28
N LEU A 176 -39.82 -36.55 -42.37
CA LEU A 176 -38.61 -37.19 -41.87
C LEU A 176 -37.38 -36.72 -42.66
N GLU A 177 -37.46 -36.70 -43.98
CA GLU A 177 -36.37 -36.27 -44.85
C GLU A 177 -36.00 -34.80 -44.60
N ARG A 178 -36.98 -33.93 -44.31
CA ARG A 178 -36.74 -32.54 -43.91
C ARG A 178 -36.10 -32.41 -42.54
N MET A 179 -36.41 -33.31 -41.60
CA MET A 179 -35.77 -33.32 -40.27
C MET A 179 -34.34 -33.85 -40.34
N GLU A 180 -34.08 -34.92 -41.11
CA GLU A 180 -32.73 -35.49 -41.28
C GLU A 180 -31.80 -34.57 -42.07
N ASN A 181 -32.34 -33.80 -43.04
CA ASN A 181 -31.57 -32.79 -43.77
C ASN A 181 -31.61 -31.40 -43.16
N SER A 182 -32.20 -31.24 -41.96
CA SER A 182 -32.19 -29.97 -41.27
C SER A 182 -30.75 -29.55 -40.94
N PRO A 183 -30.32 -28.35 -41.34
CA PRO A 183 -28.97 -27.85 -41.04
C PRO A 183 -28.70 -27.73 -39.53
N PHE A 184 -29.75 -27.75 -38.70
CA PHE A 184 -29.64 -27.74 -37.25
C PHE A 184 -28.88 -28.97 -36.70
N TRP A 185 -29.15 -30.18 -37.21
CA TRP A 185 -28.49 -31.40 -36.73
C TRP A 185 -27.07 -31.58 -37.28
N LYS A 186 -26.83 -31.14 -38.51
CA LYS A 186 -25.48 -31.12 -39.11
C LYS A 186 -24.55 -30.14 -38.38
N ALA A 187 -25.08 -29.05 -37.84
CA ALA A 187 -24.31 -28.09 -37.03
C ALA A 187 -23.92 -28.65 -35.66
N ASP A 188 -24.78 -29.48 -35.04
CA ASP A 188 -24.51 -30.04 -33.71
C ASP A 188 -23.39 -31.09 -33.77
N GLU A 189 -23.34 -31.94 -34.80
CA GLU A 189 -22.26 -32.92 -34.96
C GLU A 189 -20.90 -32.25 -35.28
N ALA A 190 -20.92 -31.19 -36.09
CA ALA A 190 -19.77 -30.33 -36.31
C ALA A 190 -19.33 -29.61 -35.02
N ARG A 191 -20.28 -29.18 -34.19
CA ARG A 191 -20.00 -28.55 -32.89
C ARG A 191 -19.41 -29.55 -31.90
N ILE A 192 -20.00 -30.75 -31.78
CA ILE A 192 -19.53 -31.82 -30.89
C ILE A 192 -18.11 -32.29 -31.30
N THR A 193 -17.84 -32.42 -32.60
CA THR A 193 -16.49 -32.79 -33.08
C THR A 193 -15.47 -31.66 -32.91
N ALA A 194 -15.87 -30.40 -33.06
CA ALA A 194 -15.03 -29.24 -32.74
C ALA A 194 -14.74 -29.12 -31.24
N GLU A 195 -15.73 -29.38 -30.38
CA GLU A 195 -15.59 -29.42 -28.92
C GLU A 195 -14.69 -30.58 -28.49
N ALA A 196 -14.89 -31.79 -29.04
CA ALA A 196 -14.05 -32.96 -28.75
C ALA A 196 -12.59 -32.79 -29.21
N ARG A 197 -12.34 -32.04 -30.30
CA ARG A 197 -10.98 -31.67 -30.73
C ARG A 197 -10.35 -30.60 -29.83
N ARG A 198 -11.14 -29.64 -29.34
CA ARG A 198 -10.68 -28.64 -28.35
C ARG A 198 -10.27 -29.29 -27.03
N ASP A 199 -11.01 -30.29 -26.57
CA ASP A 199 -10.67 -31.00 -25.33
C ASP A 199 -9.38 -31.84 -25.45
N ARG A 200 -9.10 -32.42 -26.62
CA ARG A 200 -7.84 -33.14 -26.86
C ARG A 200 -6.63 -32.23 -27.03
N HIS A 201 -6.80 -31.01 -27.54
CA HIS A 201 -5.70 -30.04 -27.66
C HIS A 201 -5.33 -29.34 -26.34
N LEU A 202 -6.23 -29.36 -25.34
CA LEU A 202 -5.91 -28.91 -23.97
C LEU A 202 -5.14 -29.97 -23.16
N ALA A 203 -5.06 -31.21 -23.65
CA ALA A 203 -4.25 -32.26 -23.06
C ALA A 203 -2.79 -32.15 -23.54
N ARG A 204 -1.90 -31.73 -22.63
CA ARG A 204 -0.43 -31.63 -22.79
C ARG A 204 0.07 -30.43 -23.58
N ARG A 205 -0.15 -29.24 -23.03
CA ARG A 205 0.90 -28.21 -23.16
C ARG A 205 2.19 -28.82 -22.58
N PRO A 206 3.28 -28.93 -23.34
CA PRO A 206 4.52 -29.52 -22.86
C PRO A 206 4.92 -28.79 -21.57
N ARG A 207 5.16 -29.56 -20.50
CA ARG A 207 5.70 -29.02 -19.24
C ARG A 207 6.98 -28.28 -19.61
N GLN A 208 6.94 -26.94 -19.53
CA GLN A 208 8.14 -26.15 -19.71
C GLN A 208 9.19 -26.67 -18.71
N PRO A 209 10.42 -26.95 -19.17
CA PRO A 209 11.46 -27.48 -18.31
C PRO A 209 11.65 -26.57 -17.09
N ILE A 210 11.85 -27.22 -15.95
CA ILE A 210 12.00 -26.61 -14.64
C ILE A 210 13.02 -25.46 -14.75
N THR A 211 12.53 -24.24 -14.54
CA THR A 211 13.34 -23.02 -14.51
C THR A 211 14.52 -23.20 -13.57
N ASN A 212 15.70 -22.76 -14.01
CA ASN A 212 16.96 -22.84 -13.26
C ASN A 212 16.77 -22.48 -11.77
N PRO A 213 17.12 -23.36 -10.82
CA PRO A 213 16.87 -23.12 -9.39
C PRO A 213 17.56 -21.86 -8.88
N VAL A 214 18.74 -21.55 -9.44
CA VAL A 214 19.47 -20.32 -9.15
C VAL A 214 18.66 -19.07 -9.53
N ALA A 215 17.99 -19.08 -10.69
CA ALA A 215 17.15 -17.96 -11.11
C ALA A 215 15.95 -17.76 -10.17
N SER A 216 15.36 -18.86 -9.69
CA SER A 216 14.26 -18.77 -8.71
C SER A 216 14.74 -18.22 -7.36
N MET A 217 15.93 -18.60 -6.90
CA MET A 217 16.53 -18.06 -5.67
C MET A 217 16.86 -16.58 -5.80
N LEU A 218 17.47 -16.17 -6.92
CA LEU A 218 17.75 -14.76 -7.18
C LEU A 218 16.47 -13.94 -7.26
N ALA A 219 15.42 -14.44 -7.91
CA ALA A 219 14.12 -13.78 -7.95
C ALA A 219 13.48 -13.67 -6.56
N LEU A 220 13.55 -14.72 -5.74
CA LEU A 220 13.06 -14.72 -4.35
C LEU A 220 13.76 -13.64 -3.52
N VAL A 221 15.09 -13.60 -3.55
CA VAL A 221 15.88 -12.62 -2.80
C VAL A 221 15.60 -11.21 -3.30
N GLY A 222 15.63 -11.00 -4.63
CA GLY A 222 15.35 -9.70 -5.24
C GLY A 222 13.96 -9.17 -4.88
N LEU A 223 12.92 -9.99 -5.04
CA LEU A 223 11.54 -9.60 -4.70
C LEU A 223 11.35 -9.39 -3.19
N SER A 224 12.07 -10.14 -2.35
CA SER A 224 12.01 -9.94 -0.89
C SER A 224 12.66 -8.63 -0.47
N LEU A 225 13.81 -8.27 -1.05
CA LEU A 225 14.46 -6.97 -0.79
C LEU A 225 13.59 -5.81 -1.25
N VAL A 226 12.98 -5.93 -2.44
CA VAL A 226 12.04 -4.95 -2.96
C VAL A 226 10.83 -4.82 -2.03
N ALA A 227 10.23 -5.92 -1.60
CA ALA A 227 9.13 -5.91 -0.64
C ALA A 227 9.52 -5.26 0.70
N SER A 228 10.70 -5.58 1.24
CA SER A 228 11.22 -4.95 2.46
C SER A 228 11.38 -3.44 2.33
N PHE A 229 11.91 -2.97 1.19
CA PHE A 229 12.04 -1.54 0.93
C PHE A 229 10.69 -0.83 0.92
N PHE A 230 9.70 -1.38 0.20
CA PHE A 230 8.36 -0.79 0.17
C PHE A 230 7.64 -0.86 1.51
N ALA A 231 7.82 -1.94 2.27
CA ALA A 231 7.32 -2.05 3.63
C ALA A 231 7.88 -0.96 4.54
N TRP A 232 9.20 -0.76 4.53
CA TRP A 232 9.88 0.26 5.33
C TRP A 232 9.39 1.68 5.01
N VAL A 233 9.39 2.06 3.72
CA VAL A 233 8.98 3.42 3.29
C VAL A 233 7.48 3.67 3.52
N SER A 234 6.66 2.62 3.61
CA SER A 234 5.21 2.74 3.81
C SER A 234 4.76 2.63 5.27
N ALA A 235 5.63 2.17 6.17
CA ALA A 235 5.30 2.02 7.58
C ALA A 235 5.00 3.36 8.26
N GLU A 236 5.86 4.37 8.07
CA GLU A 236 5.65 5.70 8.70
C GLU A 236 4.38 6.41 8.16
N PRO A 237 4.14 6.49 6.83
CA PRO A 237 2.91 7.10 6.32
C PRO A 237 1.63 6.38 6.77
N PHE A 238 1.69 5.06 6.97
CA PHE A 238 0.55 4.28 7.48
C PHE A 238 0.17 4.70 8.90
N TRP A 239 1.15 4.85 9.80
CA TRP A 239 0.89 5.29 11.18
C TRP A 239 0.31 6.71 11.24
N LEU A 240 0.80 7.61 10.39
CA LEU A 240 0.24 8.96 10.29
C LEU A 240 -1.21 8.95 9.78
N ALA A 241 -1.51 8.12 8.78
CA ALA A 241 -2.85 8.01 8.21
C ALA A 241 -3.86 7.36 9.18
N THR A 242 -3.42 6.45 10.05
CA THR A 242 -4.25 5.85 11.11
C THR A 242 -4.41 6.75 12.34
N GLY A 243 -3.79 7.94 12.33
CA GLY A 243 -3.91 8.92 13.40
C GLY A 243 -2.98 8.67 14.59
N HIS A 244 -1.99 7.78 14.47
CA HIS A 244 -1.02 7.46 15.53
C HIS A 244 0.13 8.48 15.67
N GLY A 245 0.00 9.66 15.06
CA GLY A 245 0.96 10.75 15.24
C GLY A 245 0.49 11.75 16.29
N ASP A 246 1.40 12.14 17.18
CA ASP A 246 1.17 13.23 18.12
C ASP A 246 0.97 14.54 17.34
N PRO A 247 -0.21 15.18 17.46
CA PRO A 247 -0.44 16.46 16.82
C PRO A 247 0.37 17.54 17.54
N GLY A 248 0.90 18.48 16.78
CA GLY A 248 1.72 19.56 17.32
C GLY A 248 1.96 20.67 16.31
N TYR A 249 3.03 21.41 16.59
CA TYR A 249 3.42 22.60 15.85
C TYR A 249 4.86 22.48 15.45
N ALA A 250 5.13 22.73 14.18
CA ALA A 250 6.47 22.86 13.65
C ALA A 250 6.79 24.33 13.41
N THR A 251 7.90 24.81 13.96
CA THR A 251 8.45 26.13 13.64
C THR A 251 9.59 25.96 12.66
N THR A 252 9.45 26.54 11.47
CA THR A 252 10.50 26.51 10.43
C THR A 252 11.70 27.31 10.89
N THR A 253 12.87 26.69 10.96
CA THR A 253 14.13 27.37 11.33
C THR A 253 14.90 27.77 10.08
N ARG A 254 15.05 26.84 9.13
CA ARG A 254 15.82 27.08 7.91
C ARG A 254 15.36 26.15 6.79
N CYS A 255 15.19 26.69 5.59
CA CYS A 255 15.04 25.93 4.37
C CYS A 255 16.28 26.06 3.49
N HIS A 256 16.72 24.95 2.92
CA HIS A 256 17.84 24.88 1.97
C HIS A 256 17.34 24.34 0.64
N GLY A 257 17.80 24.95 -0.46
CA GLY A 257 17.39 24.60 -1.82
C GLY A 257 16.03 25.17 -2.21
N ASP A 258 15.66 24.92 -3.47
CA ASP A 258 14.50 25.50 -4.13
C ASP A 258 13.64 24.39 -4.78
N GLY A 259 12.37 24.69 -5.07
CA GLY A 259 11.49 23.76 -5.78
C GLY A 259 11.24 22.43 -5.05
N LEU A 260 11.45 21.31 -5.76
CA LEU A 260 11.17 19.95 -5.27
C LEU A 260 12.29 19.37 -4.38
N THR A 261 13.51 19.90 -4.49
CA THR A 261 14.67 19.46 -3.69
C THR A 261 14.84 20.26 -2.41
N GLN A 262 13.94 21.23 -2.17
CA GLN A 262 13.96 22.06 -0.98
C GLN A 262 13.75 21.22 0.28
N ARG A 263 14.68 21.36 1.23
CA ARG A 263 14.63 20.71 2.54
C ARG A 263 14.51 21.76 3.62
N CYS A 264 13.43 21.68 4.38
CA CYS A 264 13.21 22.55 5.53
C CYS A 264 13.52 21.81 6.82
N THR A 265 14.12 22.53 7.76
CA THR A 265 14.46 22.06 9.11
C THR A 265 13.81 23.00 10.12
N GLY A 266 13.40 22.46 11.26
CA GLY A 266 12.64 23.20 12.25
C GLY A 266 12.69 22.58 13.64
N ARG A 267 11.88 23.15 14.52
CA ARG A 267 11.57 22.61 15.85
C ARG A 267 10.15 22.07 15.87
N PHE A 268 9.90 20.98 16.57
CA PHE A 268 8.55 20.46 16.80
C PHE A 268 8.17 20.58 18.26
N ALA A 269 6.93 20.97 18.55
CA ALA A 269 6.34 20.97 19.88
C ALA A 269 4.99 20.25 19.84
N ALA A 270 4.84 19.22 20.66
CA ALA A 270 3.56 18.50 20.77
C ALA A 270 2.46 19.44 21.32
N ALA A 271 1.23 19.31 20.82
CA ALA A 271 0.13 20.21 21.16
C ALA A 271 -0.30 20.12 22.64
N ASP A 272 -0.03 18.97 23.26
CA ASP A 272 -0.22 18.68 24.68
C ASP A 272 0.96 19.12 25.55
N GLY A 273 2.06 19.57 24.95
CA GLY A 273 3.28 19.97 25.64
C GLY A 273 4.09 18.81 26.23
N ARG A 274 3.80 17.55 25.88
CA ARG A 274 4.53 16.39 26.43
C ARG A 274 6.01 16.36 26.04
N PHE A 275 6.35 16.86 24.85
CA PHE A 275 7.73 16.91 24.38
C PHE A 275 7.94 18.00 23.33
N THR A 276 9.21 18.40 23.19
CA THR A 276 9.70 19.29 22.15
C THR A 276 10.98 18.74 21.56
N VAL A 277 11.10 18.78 20.24
CA VAL A 277 12.30 18.30 19.52
C VAL A 277 12.93 19.46 18.77
N GLY A 278 14.22 19.71 19.04
CA GLY A 278 14.93 20.91 18.58
C GLY A 278 15.37 20.91 17.11
N ARG A 279 15.52 19.74 16.48
CA ARG A 279 15.91 19.65 15.07
C ARG A 279 15.15 18.52 14.40
N VAL A 280 14.17 18.88 13.60
CA VAL A 280 13.38 17.97 12.77
C VAL A 280 13.39 18.42 11.32
N THR A 281 13.36 17.46 10.39
CA THR A 281 13.11 17.72 8.97
C THR A 281 11.62 17.92 8.76
N LEU A 282 11.23 19.06 8.19
CA LEU A 282 9.84 19.42 7.93
C LEU A 282 9.43 18.94 6.54
N LEU A 283 8.50 17.99 6.48
CA LEU A 283 7.99 17.42 5.24
C LEU A 283 6.62 17.99 4.90
N GLY A 284 6.38 18.25 3.61
CA GLY A 284 5.08 18.73 3.11
C GLY A 284 4.82 20.22 3.32
N ILE A 285 5.86 21.00 3.64
CA ILE A 285 5.73 22.45 3.85
C ILE A 285 5.72 23.20 2.51
N THR A 286 4.71 24.05 2.32
CA THR A 286 4.47 24.78 1.07
C THR A 286 4.18 26.25 1.34
N GLY A 287 4.46 27.11 0.36
CA GLY A 287 4.13 28.53 0.43
C GLY A 287 4.83 29.24 1.61
N SER A 288 4.08 30.08 2.32
CA SER A 288 4.56 30.90 3.45
C SER A 288 5.09 30.08 4.62
N GLY A 289 4.73 28.80 4.74
CA GLY A 289 5.27 27.89 5.76
C GLY A 289 6.80 27.77 5.72
N ARG A 290 7.44 28.10 4.59
CA ARG A 290 8.88 28.02 4.38
C ARG A 290 9.66 29.18 4.97
N GLU A 291 8.99 30.27 5.33
CA GLU A 291 9.66 31.43 5.91
C GLU A 291 10.16 31.10 7.33
N PRO A 292 11.44 31.38 7.66
CA PRO A 292 11.97 31.19 9.00
C PRO A 292 11.10 31.88 10.06
N GLY A 293 10.81 31.17 11.15
CA GLY A 293 9.91 31.62 12.22
C GLY A 293 8.44 31.27 12.01
N THR A 294 8.05 30.78 10.83
CA THR A 294 6.65 30.41 10.57
C THR A 294 6.27 29.15 11.32
N ILE A 295 5.09 29.18 11.95
CA ILE A 295 4.52 28.07 12.70
C ILE A 295 3.49 27.38 11.80
N SER A 296 3.64 26.08 11.60
CA SER A 296 2.72 25.24 10.84
C SER A 296 2.21 24.10 11.72
N GLY A 297 0.96 23.71 11.56
CA GLY A 297 0.45 22.48 12.16
C GLY A 297 1.22 21.28 11.61
N ALA A 298 1.68 20.39 12.48
CA ALA A 298 2.45 19.23 12.08
C ALA A 298 2.10 18.01 12.95
N ARG A 299 2.44 16.83 12.45
CA ARG A 299 2.35 15.57 13.20
C ARG A 299 3.70 14.87 13.22
N MET A 300 4.01 14.26 14.36
CA MET A 300 5.22 13.48 14.55
C MET A 300 4.85 12.13 15.14
N VAL A 301 5.49 11.05 14.69
CA VAL A 301 5.12 9.68 15.11
C VAL A 301 5.53 9.43 16.57
N ASN A 302 6.72 9.88 16.96
CA ASN A 302 7.22 9.76 18.34
C ASN A 302 8.27 10.84 18.64
N ALA A 303 8.62 11.01 19.91
CA ALA A 303 9.62 12.00 20.36
C ALA A 303 11.04 11.74 19.83
N SER A 304 11.37 10.51 19.45
CA SER A 304 12.65 10.14 18.83
C SER A 304 12.71 10.37 17.32
N SER A 305 11.59 10.74 16.70
CA SER A 305 11.53 10.91 15.26
C SER A 305 12.29 12.16 14.83
N THR A 306 13.01 12.06 13.72
CA THR A 306 13.76 13.17 13.13
C THR A 306 12.93 13.93 12.08
N GLN A 307 11.69 13.50 11.83
CA GLN A 307 10.84 14.03 10.75
C GLN A 307 9.49 14.46 11.30
N ALA A 308 9.05 15.67 10.92
CA ALA A 308 7.73 16.18 11.24
C ALA A 308 6.96 16.50 9.95
N TYR A 309 5.74 16.02 9.85
CA TYR A 309 4.90 16.14 8.66
C TYR A 309 3.96 17.33 8.84
N ALA A 310 4.22 18.41 8.11
CA ALA A 310 3.45 19.66 8.12
C ALA A 310 2.29 19.65 7.11
N ALA A 311 2.03 18.52 6.45
CA ALA A 311 1.01 18.44 5.39
C ALA A 311 -0.41 18.36 5.97
N PRO A 312 -1.39 19.03 5.33
CA PRO A 312 -2.81 18.76 5.58
C PRO A 312 -3.12 17.28 5.38
N SER A 313 -3.99 16.72 6.23
CA SER A 313 -4.52 15.36 6.10
C SER A 313 -5.39 15.23 4.83
N GLY A 314 -4.75 15.13 3.67
CA GLY A 314 -5.41 14.90 2.38
C GLY A 314 -5.43 13.43 1.97
N LEU A 315 -5.90 13.14 0.76
CA LEU A 315 -5.93 11.77 0.21
C LEU A 315 -4.54 11.25 -0.23
N LEU A 316 -3.58 12.15 -0.46
CA LEU A 316 -2.22 11.83 -0.88
C LEU A 316 -1.45 10.88 0.07
N PRO A 317 -1.47 11.05 1.41
CA PRO A 317 -0.88 10.07 2.32
C PRO A 317 -1.50 8.68 2.18
N HIS A 318 -2.80 8.57 1.90
CA HIS A 318 -3.45 7.27 1.70
C HIS A 318 -2.94 6.54 0.46
N LEU A 319 -2.75 7.25 -0.65
CA LEU A 319 -2.22 6.68 -1.87
C LEU A 319 -0.80 6.11 -1.68
N ARG A 320 0.04 6.79 -0.89
CA ARG A 320 1.42 6.37 -0.67
C ARG A 320 1.52 5.02 0.04
N TRP A 321 0.82 4.83 1.16
CA TRP A 321 0.90 3.56 1.88
C TRP A 321 0.12 2.44 1.17
N VAL A 322 -1.01 2.75 0.52
CA VAL A 322 -1.77 1.76 -0.27
C VAL A 322 -0.93 1.22 -1.41
N LEU A 323 -0.21 2.09 -2.13
CA LEU A 323 0.65 1.69 -3.24
C LEU A 323 1.79 0.78 -2.76
N GLY A 324 2.43 1.12 -1.65
CA GLY A 324 3.48 0.29 -1.06
C GLY A 324 2.97 -1.09 -0.64
N PHE A 325 1.82 -1.17 0.03
CA PHE A 325 1.23 -2.46 0.45
C PHE A 325 0.80 -3.30 -0.76
N LEU A 326 0.20 -2.67 -1.77
CA LEU A 326 -0.16 -3.34 -3.02
C LEU A 326 1.09 -3.91 -3.70
N LEU A 327 2.19 -3.17 -3.73
CA LEU A 327 3.43 -3.63 -4.33
C LEU A 327 4.06 -4.80 -3.56
N VAL A 328 4.00 -4.80 -2.22
CA VAL A 328 4.37 -5.97 -1.39
C VAL A 328 3.55 -7.21 -1.76
N LEU A 329 2.23 -7.07 -1.98
CA LEU A 329 1.38 -8.16 -2.44
C LEU A 329 1.75 -8.64 -3.85
N VAL A 330 2.04 -7.71 -4.77
CA VAL A 330 2.52 -8.02 -6.12
C VAL A 330 3.86 -8.77 -6.05
N CYS A 331 4.78 -8.38 -5.15
CA CYS A 331 6.03 -9.12 -4.91
C CYS A 331 5.75 -10.54 -4.43
N GLY A 332 4.85 -10.74 -3.45
CA GLY A 332 4.44 -12.07 -2.99
C GLY A 332 3.82 -12.93 -4.12
N TYR A 333 3.03 -12.31 -4.99
CA TYR A 333 2.48 -12.98 -6.17
C TYR A 333 3.55 -13.30 -7.23
N GLY A 334 4.54 -12.42 -7.40
CA GLY A 334 5.72 -12.64 -8.24
C GLY A 334 6.54 -13.82 -7.75
N ILE A 335 6.75 -13.93 -6.44
CA ILE A 335 7.41 -15.06 -5.78
C ILE A 335 6.67 -16.38 -6.08
N ALA A 336 5.34 -16.38 -5.96
CA ALA A 336 4.54 -17.56 -6.31
C ALA A 336 4.65 -17.93 -7.80
N GLY A 337 4.81 -16.94 -8.68
CA GLY A 337 5.07 -17.15 -10.10
C GLY A 337 6.44 -17.81 -10.35
N ALA A 338 7.49 -17.22 -9.79
CA ALA A 338 8.88 -17.65 -9.95
C ALA A 338 9.16 -19.05 -9.37
N THR A 339 8.45 -19.42 -8.30
CA THR A 339 8.57 -20.75 -7.66
C THR A 339 7.76 -21.84 -8.36
N GLY A 340 7.00 -21.50 -9.41
CA GLY A 340 6.18 -22.49 -10.13
C GLY A 340 4.98 -22.99 -9.32
N ALA A 341 4.56 -22.28 -8.26
CA ALA A 341 3.42 -22.66 -7.41
C ALA A 341 2.13 -22.91 -8.22
N ARG A 342 2.00 -22.27 -9.40
CA ARG A 342 0.85 -22.44 -10.30
C ARG A 342 0.82 -23.77 -11.04
N GLN A 343 1.95 -24.46 -11.15
CA GLN A 343 2.06 -25.74 -11.88
C GLN A 343 1.64 -26.96 -11.05
N LEU A 344 1.35 -26.77 -9.75
CA LEU A 344 0.87 -27.85 -8.89
C LEU A 344 -0.51 -28.34 -9.34
N GLU A 345 -0.66 -29.65 -9.53
CA GLU A 345 -1.88 -30.25 -10.08
C GLU A 345 -3.06 -30.12 -9.09
N SER A 346 -2.79 -30.34 -7.80
CA SER A 346 -3.82 -30.25 -6.77
C SER A 346 -4.17 -28.79 -6.44
N ARG A 347 -5.48 -28.50 -6.33
CA ARG A 347 -5.97 -27.17 -5.94
C ARG A 347 -5.51 -26.77 -4.54
N ARG A 348 -5.41 -27.73 -3.62
CA ARG A 348 -4.97 -27.49 -2.23
C ARG A 348 -3.50 -27.12 -2.17
N ALA A 349 -2.61 -27.83 -2.88
CA ALA A 349 -1.20 -27.49 -2.90
C ALA A 349 -0.94 -26.13 -3.56
N ARG A 350 -1.67 -25.79 -4.64
CA ARG A 350 -1.61 -24.45 -5.24
C ARG A 350 -1.94 -23.34 -4.25
N ARG A 351 -3.05 -23.48 -3.52
CA ARG A 351 -3.45 -22.50 -2.51
C ARG A 351 -2.44 -22.40 -1.36
N ALA A 352 -1.96 -23.54 -0.86
CA ALA A 352 -0.96 -23.55 0.21
C ALA A 352 0.35 -22.88 -0.23
N ALA A 353 0.82 -23.16 -1.45
CA ALA A 353 2.02 -22.53 -2.00
C ALA A 353 1.83 -21.02 -2.22
N LEU A 354 0.69 -20.58 -2.76
CA LEU A 354 0.36 -19.17 -2.89
C LEU A 354 0.33 -18.46 -1.53
N LEU A 355 -0.33 -19.05 -0.53
CA LEU A 355 -0.38 -18.49 0.82
C LEU A 355 1.01 -18.43 1.45
N GLY A 356 1.85 -19.45 1.29
CA GLY A 356 3.22 -19.44 1.76
C GLY A 356 4.08 -18.35 1.12
N SER A 357 3.93 -18.14 -0.20
CA SER A 357 4.64 -17.09 -0.94
C SER A 357 4.25 -15.67 -0.53
N VAL A 358 2.97 -15.44 -0.20
CA VAL A 358 2.49 -14.13 0.26
C VAL A 358 2.78 -13.90 1.74
N ALA A 359 2.80 -14.97 2.56
CA ALA A 359 3.06 -14.86 3.99
C ALA A 359 4.42 -14.22 4.31
N GLY A 360 5.47 -14.54 3.55
CA GLY A 360 6.81 -13.97 3.76
C GLY A 360 6.83 -12.42 3.67
N PRO A 361 6.47 -11.84 2.52
CA PRO A 361 6.37 -10.38 2.36
C PRO A 361 5.40 -9.70 3.34
N VAL A 362 4.28 -10.36 3.70
CA VAL A 362 3.33 -9.83 4.69
C VAL A 362 3.93 -9.81 6.10
N LEU A 363 4.70 -10.84 6.49
CA LEU A 363 5.40 -10.85 7.76
C LEU A 363 6.50 -9.79 7.82
N LEU A 364 7.23 -9.57 6.71
CA LEU A 364 8.19 -8.46 6.60
C LEU A 364 7.49 -7.11 6.78
N LEU A 365 6.36 -6.92 6.08
CA LEU A 365 5.54 -5.72 6.23
C LEU A 365 5.12 -5.49 7.68
N LEU A 366 4.55 -6.51 8.33
CA LEU A 366 4.14 -6.43 9.73
C LEU A 366 5.32 -6.12 10.66
N GLY A 367 6.49 -6.73 10.42
CA GLY A 367 7.72 -6.45 11.18
C GLY A 367 8.14 -4.98 11.09
N PHE A 368 8.11 -4.39 9.89
CA PHE A 368 8.41 -2.96 9.71
C PHE A 368 7.34 -2.05 10.33
N LEU A 369 6.06 -2.42 10.26
CA LEU A 369 5.00 -1.67 10.95
C LEU A 369 5.23 -1.65 12.47
N ILE A 370 5.54 -2.80 13.07
CA ILE A 370 5.82 -2.90 14.50
C ILE A 370 7.08 -2.13 14.87
N ALA A 371 8.13 -2.18 14.04
CA ALA A 371 9.38 -1.46 14.30
C ALA A 371 9.26 0.06 14.15
N ALA A 372 8.28 0.54 13.35
CA ALA A 372 8.02 1.97 13.16
C ALA A 372 7.05 2.56 14.20
N TYR A 373 6.39 1.70 14.99
CA TYR A 373 5.57 2.08 16.13
C TYR A 373 6.48 2.42 17.32
#